data_AF-A0A7X5I6Q2-F1
#
_entry.id   AF-A0A7X5I6Q2-F1
#
_cell.length_a   1.000
_cell.length_b   1.000
_cell.length_c   1.000
_cell.angle_alpha   90.00
_cell.angle_beta   90.00
_cell.angle_gamma   90.00
#
_symmetry.space_group_name_H-M   'P 1'
#
loop_
_entity.id
_entity.type
_entity.pdbx_description
1 polymer ?
#
loop_
_entity_poly.entity_id
_entity_poly.type
_entity_poly.pdbx_seq_one_letter_code
_entity_poly.pdbx_strand_id
1 'polypeptide(L)'
;MSRQATKAVGNRYYEARMRAAKYNEKLLTRAGAIDYLPGVTEDSLKKYELDITRPPNIVVALMADAYNEPELRAWYCVNECPLGKDCREIPEMPAERALIRLQNSVYEMEQLTRQLSLLMEDDKVEEGEQTLIPQLRDRLLEFRRRADENLAVLERAARLGKFT
;
A
#
# COMPACT_ATOMS: atom_id res chain seq x y z
N MET A 1 -1.18 -33.31 -16.79
CA MET A 1 -0.84 -31.89 -17.02
C MET A 1 -1.83 -31.05 -16.23
N SER A 2 -1.38 -30.38 -15.16
CA SER A 2 -2.24 -29.52 -14.34
C SER A 2 -2.79 -28.38 -15.19
N ARG A 3 -4.12 -28.24 -15.25
CA ARG A 3 -4.81 -27.15 -15.96
C ARG A 3 -4.26 -25.81 -15.45
N GLN A 4 -3.57 -25.05 -16.31
CA GLN A 4 -3.17 -23.68 -16.01
C GLN A 4 -4.40 -22.87 -15.60
N ALA A 5 -4.27 -22.07 -14.54
CA ALA A 5 -5.37 -21.29 -14.00
C ALA A 5 -5.61 -20.07 -14.90
N THR A 6 -6.44 -20.23 -15.93
CA THR A 6 -6.76 -19.17 -16.90
C THR A 6 -7.40 -17.92 -16.29
N LYS A 7 -8.03 -18.05 -15.11
CA LYS A 7 -8.66 -16.93 -14.37
C LYS A 7 -7.71 -16.14 -13.47
N ALA A 8 -6.51 -16.65 -13.21
CA ALA A 8 -5.51 -15.99 -12.35
C ALA A 8 -4.43 -15.25 -13.16
N VAL A 9 -4.52 -15.30 -14.49
CA VAL A 9 -3.59 -14.62 -15.39
C VAL A 9 -3.74 -13.10 -15.22
N GLY A 10 -2.63 -12.40 -14.99
CA GLY A 10 -2.59 -10.97 -14.67
C GLY A 10 -2.45 -10.65 -13.18
N ASN A 11 -2.64 -11.63 -12.29
CA ASN A 11 -2.37 -11.44 -10.86
C ASN A 11 -0.87 -11.54 -10.55
N ARG A 12 -0.34 -10.56 -9.82
CA ARG A 12 1.11 -10.45 -9.54
C ARG A 12 1.67 -11.65 -8.78
N TYR A 13 0.91 -12.23 -7.85
CA TYR A 13 1.32 -13.37 -7.04
C TYR A 13 1.29 -14.67 -7.84
N TYR A 14 0.27 -14.86 -8.68
CA TYR A 14 0.20 -16.01 -9.59
C TYR A 14 1.37 -15.98 -10.58
N GLU A 15 1.63 -14.83 -11.19
CA GLU A 15 2.75 -14.68 -12.12
C GLU A 15 4.10 -14.93 -11.45
N ALA A 16 4.30 -14.42 -10.24
CA ALA A 16 5.53 -14.66 -9.47
C ALA A 16 5.73 -16.15 -9.22
N ARG A 17 4.67 -16.86 -8.81
CA ARG A 17 4.72 -18.31 -8.63
C ARG A 17 5.00 -19.05 -9.95
N MET A 18 4.39 -18.64 -11.06
CA MET A 18 4.64 -19.25 -12.38
C MET A 18 6.06 -19.00 -12.90
N ARG A 19 6.67 -17.84 -12.60
CA ARG A 19 8.08 -17.59 -12.91
C ARG A 19 8.97 -18.51 -12.08
N ALA A 20 8.69 -18.65 -10.79
CA ALA A 20 9.43 -19.53 -9.88
C ALA A 20 9.27 -21.02 -10.25
N ALA A 21 8.11 -21.41 -10.79
CA ALA A 21 7.84 -22.77 -11.25
C ALA A 21 8.77 -23.23 -12.39
N LYS A 22 9.45 -22.30 -13.08
CA LYS A 22 10.50 -22.64 -14.07
C LYS A 22 11.73 -23.29 -13.44
N TYR A 23 11.98 -23.02 -12.16
CA TYR A 23 13.15 -23.50 -11.42
C TYR A 23 12.78 -24.48 -10.29
N ASN A 24 11.51 -24.50 -9.87
CA ASN A 24 10.99 -25.43 -8.86
C ASN A 24 9.61 -25.95 -9.26
N GLU A 25 9.54 -27.19 -9.75
CA GLU A 25 8.30 -27.81 -10.26
C GLU A 25 7.18 -27.89 -9.22
N LYS A 26 7.50 -27.93 -7.93
CA LYS A 26 6.48 -27.93 -6.87
C LYS A 26 5.65 -26.65 -6.86
N LEU A 27 6.20 -25.53 -7.31
CA LEU A 27 5.49 -24.25 -7.39
C LEU A 27 4.50 -24.20 -8.56
N LEU A 28 4.50 -25.19 -9.46
CA LEU A 28 3.55 -25.26 -10.58
C LEU A 28 2.09 -25.37 -10.08
N THR A 29 1.88 -26.04 -8.94
CA THR A 29 0.57 -26.20 -8.31
C THR A 29 0.47 -25.41 -7.02
N ARG A 30 -0.74 -25.05 -6.61
CA ARG A 30 -0.96 -24.39 -5.31
C ARG A 30 -0.67 -25.35 -4.15
N ALA A 31 -1.07 -26.61 -4.31
CA ALA A 31 -0.76 -27.68 -3.36
C ALA A 31 0.75 -27.88 -3.10
N GLY A 32 1.60 -27.73 -4.12
CA GLY A 32 3.05 -27.80 -3.91
C GLY A 32 3.68 -26.48 -3.43
N ALA A 33 3.01 -25.35 -3.65
CA ALA A 33 3.49 -24.04 -3.19
C ALA A 33 3.27 -23.82 -1.69
N ILE A 34 2.18 -24.38 -1.11
CA ILE A 34 1.92 -24.25 0.33
C ILE A 34 2.98 -24.93 1.21
N ASP A 35 3.70 -25.93 0.69
CA ASP A 35 4.85 -26.54 1.38
C ASP A 35 5.96 -25.51 1.70
N TYR A 36 6.04 -24.43 0.92
CA TYR A 36 7.01 -23.34 1.10
C TYR A 36 6.41 -22.10 1.78
N LEU A 37 5.10 -22.10 2.05
CA LEU A 37 4.37 -20.97 2.62
C LEU A 37 3.70 -21.39 3.93
N PRO A 38 4.45 -21.45 5.04
CA PRO A 38 3.92 -21.89 6.32
C PRO A 38 2.72 -21.03 6.75
N GLY A 39 1.65 -21.69 7.18
CA GLY A 39 0.41 -21.03 7.61
C GLY A 39 -0.51 -20.60 6.47
N VAL A 40 -0.17 -20.87 5.21
CA VAL A 40 -1.03 -20.60 4.05
C VAL A 40 -1.70 -21.89 3.58
N THR A 41 -3.03 -21.88 3.46
CA THR A 41 -3.78 -23.00 2.88
C THR A 41 -3.89 -22.87 1.37
N GLU A 42 -4.18 -23.98 0.67
CA GLU A 42 -4.39 -23.94 -0.79
C GLU A 42 -5.55 -23.02 -1.16
N ASP A 43 -6.61 -22.98 -0.34
CA ASP A 43 -7.76 -22.08 -0.54
C ASP A 43 -7.38 -20.60 -0.32
N SER A 44 -6.58 -20.31 0.71
CA SER A 44 -6.04 -18.96 0.94
C SER A 44 -5.21 -18.50 -0.26
N LEU A 45 -4.28 -19.34 -0.74
CA LEU A 45 -3.43 -19.03 -1.89
C LEU A 45 -4.26 -18.84 -3.16
N LYS A 46 -5.29 -19.66 -3.36
CA LYS A 46 -6.25 -19.49 -4.47
C LYS A 46 -6.98 -18.15 -4.38
N LYS A 47 -7.43 -17.73 -3.20
CA LYS A 47 -8.10 -16.43 -3.01
C LYS A 47 -7.17 -15.25 -3.29
N TYR A 48 -5.90 -15.36 -2.90
CA TYR A 48 -4.88 -14.34 -3.18
C TYR A 48 -4.61 -14.20 -4.69
N GLU A 49 -4.48 -15.32 -5.40
CA GLU A 49 -4.21 -15.34 -6.85
C GLU A 49 -5.41 -14.98 -7.72
N LEU A 50 -6.62 -14.98 -7.15
CA LEU A 50 -7.85 -14.59 -7.83
C LEU A 50 -8.34 -13.20 -7.40
N ASP A 51 -7.52 -12.45 -6.67
CA ASP A 51 -7.85 -11.12 -6.13
C ASP A 51 -9.13 -11.08 -5.28
N ILE A 52 -9.51 -12.22 -4.68
CA ILE A 52 -10.69 -12.32 -3.80
C ILE A 52 -10.36 -11.74 -2.42
N THR A 53 -9.17 -12.06 -1.89
CA THR A 53 -8.70 -11.53 -0.61
C THR A 53 -7.27 -11.07 -0.77
N ARG A 54 -6.90 -9.98 -0.09
CA ARG A 54 -5.53 -9.50 -0.08
C ARG A 54 -4.66 -10.36 0.86
N PRO A 55 -3.46 -10.78 0.45
CA PRO A 55 -2.57 -11.52 1.35
C PRO A 55 -2.05 -10.63 2.49
N PRO A 56 -1.88 -11.19 3.70
CA PRO A 56 -1.17 -10.52 4.79
C PRO A 56 0.29 -10.21 4.41
N ASN A 57 0.86 -9.15 4.99
CA ASN A 57 2.24 -8.73 4.72
C ASN A 57 3.29 -9.84 4.94
N ILE A 58 3.15 -10.63 6.00
CA ILE A 58 4.02 -11.77 6.30
C ILE A 58 3.95 -12.83 5.19
N VAL A 59 2.74 -13.10 4.69
CA VAL A 59 2.56 -14.06 3.58
C VAL A 59 3.23 -13.56 2.31
N VAL A 60 3.16 -12.26 2.02
CA VAL A 60 3.86 -11.69 0.86
C VAL A 60 5.38 -11.76 1.03
N ALA A 61 5.90 -11.54 2.23
CA ALA A 61 7.33 -11.73 2.50
C ALA A 61 7.77 -13.18 2.25
N LEU A 62 6.97 -14.17 2.68
CA LEU A 62 7.20 -15.58 2.42
C LEU A 62 7.11 -15.92 0.93
N MET A 63 6.13 -15.35 0.21
CA MET A 63 6.02 -15.51 -1.25
C MET A 63 7.25 -14.96 -1.97
N ALA A 64 7.74 -13.78 -1.57
CA ALA A 64 8.92 -13.18 -2.16
C ALA A 64 10.18 -14.06 -1.97
N ASP A 65 10.33 -14.69 -0.81
CA ASP A 65 11.40 -15.67 -0.55
C ASP A 65 11.21 -16.97 -1.35
N ALA A 66 10.03 -17.59 -1.24
CA ALA A 66 9.73 -18.88 -1.87
C ALA A 66 9.76 -18.81 -3.40
N TYR A 67 9.37 -17.67 -3.99
CA TYR A 67 9.33 -17.47 -5.43
C TYR A 67 10.61 -16.85 -5.98
N ASN A 68 11.58 -16.50 -5.12
CA ASN A 68 12.79 -15.78 -5.47
C ASN A 68 12.50 -14.47 -6.25
N GLU A 69 11.53 -13.70 -5.76
CA GLU A 69 11.11 -12.43 -6.35
C GLU A 69 11.06 -11.34 -5.28
N PRO A 70 12.22 -10.81 -4.84
CA PRO A 70 12.30 -9.86 -3.73
C PRO A 70 11.56 -8.54 -4.00
N GLU A 71 11.41 -8.14 -5.27
CA GLU A 71 10.69 -6.95 -5.71
C GLU A 71 9.20 -7.01 -5.34
N LEU A 72 8.64 -8.21 -5.12
CA LEU A 72 7.27 -8.42 -4.71
C LEU A 72 6.96 -7.72 -3.37
N ARG A 73 7.94 -7.62 -2.46
CA ARG A 73 7.78 -6.91 -1.19
C ARG A 73 7.59 -5.41 -1.40
N ALA A 74 8.49 -4.82 -2.18
CA ALA A 74 8.45 -3.39 -2.48
C ALA A 74 7.16 -3.04 -3.25
N TRP A 75 6.80 -3.86 -4.23
CA TRP A 75 5.56 -3.72 -4.98
C TRP A 75 4.33 -3.80 -4.06
N TYR A 76 4.27 -4.79 -3.16
CA TYR A 76 3.16 -4.91 -2.21
C TYR A 76 3.07 -3.69 -1.29
N CYS A 77 4.19 -3.26 -0.71
CA CYS A 77 4.21 -2.10 0.16
C CYS A 77 3.66 -0.84 -0.52
N VAL A 78 4.00 -0.62 -1.80
CA VAL A 78 3.59 0.57 -2.55
C VAL A 78 2.17 0.46 -3.11
N ASN A 79 1.72 -0.74 -3.51
CA ASN A 79 0.48 -0.88 -4.30
C ASN A 79 -0.68 -1.52 -3.51
N GLU A 80 -0.38 -2.37 -2.53
CA GLU A 80 -1.40 -3.19 -1.86
C GLU A 80 -1.46 -3.01 -0.34
N CYS A 81 -0.34 -2.74 0.33
CA CYS A 81 -0.31 -2.63 1.77
C CYS A 81 -1.22 -1.47 2.22
N PRO A 82 -2.25 -1.71 3.05
CA PRO A 82 -3.15 -0.65 3.50
C PRO A 82 -2.43 0.41 4.32
N LEU A 83 -1.29 0.05 4.94
CA LEU A 83 -0.42 0.98 5.65
C LEU A 83 0.59 1.64 4.71
N GLY A 84 1.21 0.88 3.81
CA GLY A 84 2.33 1.34 2.98
C GLY A 84 1.92 2.12 1.74
N LYS A 85 0.78 1.80 1.11
CA LYS A 85 0.39 2.37 -0.19
C LYS A 85 0.20 3.89 -0.15
N ASP A 86 -0.19 4.39 1.02
CA ASP A 86 -0.42 5.81 1.24
C ASP A 86 0.68 6.44 2.11
N CYS A 87 1.57 5.66 2.73
CA CYS A 87 2.63 6.16 3.62
C CYS A 87 3.99 6.18 2.92
N ARG A 88 4.61 7.35 2.84
CA ARG A 88 6.03 7.50 2.47
C ARG A 88 6.88 7.58 3.73
N GLU A 89 8.14 7.20 3.62
CA GLU A 89 9.14 7.43 4.66
C GLU A 89 9.11 8.91 5.09
N ILE A 90 9.09 9.16 6.40
CA ILE A 90 9.15 10.49 6.99
C ILE A 90 10.64 10.85 7.09
N PRO A 91 11.16 11.73 6.24
CA PRO A 91 12.58 12.06 6.28
C PRO A 91 12.92 12.81 7.56
N GLU A 92 14.11 12.59 8.09
CA GLU A 92 14.62 13.39 9.19
C GLU A 92 14.84 14.84 8.73
N MET A 93 14.30 15.80 9.48
CA MET A 93 14.43 17.22 9.19
C MET A 93 14.34 18.04 10.47
N PRO A 94 14.89 19.27 10.48
CA PRO A 94 14.75 20.19 11.60
C PRO A 94 13.28 20.52 11.90
N ALA A 95 12.95 20.74 13.17
CA ALA A 95 11.60 21.05 13.62
C ALA A 95 10.99 22.27 12.91
N GLU A 96 11.80 23.30 12.67
CA GLU A 96 11.38 24.52 11.99
C GLU A 96 10.96 24.22 10.54
N ARG A 97 11.67 23.30 9.88
CA ARG A 97 11.35 22.91 8.50
C ARG A 97 10.05 22.11 8.44
N ALA A 98 9.82 21.20 9.39
CA ALA A 98 8.57 20.47 9.50
C ALA A 98 7.39 21.43 9.74
N LEU A 99 7.56 22.42 10.63
CA LEU A 99 6.54 23.43 10.92
C LEU A 99 6.21 24.28 9.68
N ILE A 100 7.23 24.79 8.99
CA ILE A 100 7.03 25.61 7.77
C ILE A 100 6.29 24.81 6.70
N ARG A 101 6.63 23.53 6.51
CA ARG A 101 5.95 22.65 5.55
C ARG A 101 4.46 22.50 5.89
N LEU A 102 4.15 22.26 7.18
CA LEU A 102 2.76 22.17 7.64
C LEU A 102 2.01 23.50 7.49
N GLN A 103 2.63 24.63 7.87
CA GLN A 103 2.05 25.97 7.70
C GLN A 103 1.71 26.27 6.24
N ASN A 104 2.61 25.93 5.31
CA ASN A 104 2.37 26.12 3.89
C ASN A 104 1.18 25.32 3.34
N SER A 105 0.81 24.20 3.98
CA SER A 105 -0.41 23.45 3.60
C SER A 105 -1.70 23.97 4.23
N VAL A 106 -1.68 24.84 5.22
CA VAL A 106 -2.91 25.29 5.92
C VAL A 106 -3.86 25.98 4.94
N TYR A 107 -3.32 26.86 4.08
CA TYR A 107 -4.11 27.54 3.05
C TYR A 107 -4.70 26.57 2.02
N GLU A 108 -3.93 25.56 1.61
CA GLU A 108 -4.39 24.52 0.69
C GLU A 108 -5.51 23.67 1.32
N MET A 109 -5.47 23.47 2.63
CA MET A 109 -6.49 22.73 3.38
C MET A 109 -7.80 23.48 3.50
N GLU A 110 -7.78 24.81 3.71
CA GLU A 110 -9.03 25.61 3.72
C GLU A 110 -9.77 25.54 2.38
N GLN A 111 -9.04 25.53 1.27
CA GLN A 111 -9.65 25.36 -0.04
C GLN A 111 -10.16 23.94 -0.26
N LEU A 112 -9.41 22.95 0.22
CA LEU A 112 -9.77 21.54 0.11
C LEU A 112 -11.03 21.20 0.91
N THR A 113 -11.18 21.73 2.13
CA THR A 113 -12.37 21.49 2.95
C THR A 113 -13.63 22.08 2.34
N ARG A 114 -13.52 23.25 1.69
CA ARG A 114 -14.63 23.83 0.92
C ARG A 114 -15.02 22.94 -0.27
N GLN A 115 -14.05 22.44 -1.02
CA GLN A 115 -14.31 21.54 -2.16
C GLN A 115 -14.94 20.21 -1.72
N LEU A 116 -14.47 19.63 -0.61
CA LEU A 116 -15.11 18.44 -0.02
C LEU A 116 -16.54 18.74 0.44
N SER A 117 -16.78 19.89 1.06
CA SER A 117 -18.12 20.26 1.50
C SER A 117 -19.12 20.35 0.35
N LEU A 118 -18.70 20.88 -0.80
CA LEU A 118 -19.54 20.97 -2.00
C LEU A 118 -19.80 19.59 -2.60
N LEU A 119 -18.76 18.76 -2.70
CA LEU A 119 -18.86 17.40 -3.25
C LEU A 119 -19.71 16.46 -2.38
N MET A 120 -19.79 16.73 -1.07
CA MET A 120 -20.56 15.92 -0.12
C MET A 120 -21.96 16.48 0.17
N GLU A 121 -22.37 17.56 -0.50
CA GLU A 121 -23.62 18.25 -0.19
C GLU A 121 -24.87 17.44 -0.61
N ASP A 122 -24.79 16.70 -1.71
CA ASP A 122 -25.94 16.02 -2.33
C ASP A 122 -25.88 14.48 -2.25
N ASP A 123 -24.89 13.94 -1.52
CA ASP A 123 -24.58 12.50 -1.37
C ASP A 123 -24.44 11.73 -2.71
N LYS A 124 -24.16 12.43 -3.81
CA LYS A 124 -23.96 11.85 -5.14
C LYS A 124 -22.60 12.25 -5.69
N VAL A 125 -22.13 11.50 -6.69
CA VAL A 125 -20.90 11.82 -7.41
C VAL A 125 -21.28 11.88 -8.89
N GLU A 126 -21.28 13.08 -9.44
CA GLU A 126 -21.55 13.31 -10.86
C GLU A 126 -20.33 12.92 -11.72
N GLU A 127 -20.54 12.68 -13.02
CA GLU A 127 -19.46 12.30 -13.94
C GLU A 127 -18.31 13.34 -13.99
N GLY A 128 -18.62 14.63 -13.82
CA GLY A 128 -17.62 15.68 -13.72
C GLY A 128 -16.78 15.61 -12.44
N GLU A 129 -17.37 15.15 -11.34
CA GLU A 129 -16.74 15.11 -10.01
C GLU A 129 -15.82 13.91 -9.82
N GLN A 130 -16.02 12.83 -10.60
CA GLN A 130 -15.12 11.67 -10.59
C GLN A 130 -13.66 12.06 -10.88
N THR A 131 -13.44 13.11 -11.67
CA THR A 131 -12.09 13.60 -11.98
C THR A 131 -11.46 14.43 -10.85
N LEU A 132 -12.29 15.00 -9.96
CA LEU A 132 -11.87 15.81 -8.82
C LEU A 132 -11.47 14.96 -7.61
N ILE A 133 -12.13 13.81 -7.43
CA ILE A 133 -11.89 12.91 -6.29
C ILE A 133 -10.41 12.50 -6.15
N PRO A 134 -9.70 12.05 -7.21
CA PRO A 134 -8.28 11.73 -7.10
C PRO A 134 -7.42 12.93 -6.69
N GLN A 135 -7.73 14.13 -7.20
CA GLN A 135 -6.98 15.35 -6.89
C GLN A 135 -7.16 15.77 -5.43
N LEU A 136 -8.39 15.68 -4.91
CA LEU A 136 -8.70 15.94 -3.50
C LEU A 136 -8.02 14.91 -2.60
N ARG A 137 -8.03 13.62 -3.00
CA ARG A 137 -7.32 12.56 -2.30
C ARG A 137 -5.82 12.85 -2.21
N ASP A 138 -5.17 13.20 -3.32
CA ASP A 138 -3.72 13.45 -3.34
C ASP A 138 -3.33 14.64 -2.46
N ARG A 139 -4.13 15.71 -2.46
CA ARG A 139 -3.94 16.87 -1.58
C ARG A 139 -4.13 16.51 -0.11
N LEU A 140 -5.13 15.69 0.23
CA LEU A 140 -5.33 15.17 1.59
C LEU A 140 -4.14 14.32 2.05
N LEU A 141 -3.62 13.46 1.17
CA LEU A 141 -2.46 12.62 1.47
C LEU A 141 -1.19 13.46 1.71
N GLU A 142 -0.98 14.51 0.93
CA GLU A 142 0.14 15.42 1.12
C GLU A 142 0.00 16.24 2.43
N PHE A 143 -1.20 16.67 2.79
CA PHE A 143 -1.42 17.30 4.10
C PHE A 143 -1.15 16.33 5.24
N ARG A 144 -1.70 15.11 5.18
CA ARG A 144 -1.46 14.07 6.18
C ARG A 144 0.03 13.84 6.38
N ARG A 145 0.79 13.75 5.28
CA ARG A 145 2.24 13.59 5.34
C ARG A 145 2.92 14.73 6.12
N ARG A 146 2.55 15.98 5.87
CA ARG A 146 3.11 17.14 6.58
C ARG A 146 2.73 17.15 8.06
N ALA A 147 1.53 16.66 8.40
CA ALA A 147 1.12 16.47 9.79
C ALA A 147 1.95 15.37 10.47
N ASP A 148 2.13 14.21 9.81
CA ASP A 148 2.94 13.10 10.31
C ASP A 148 4.42 13.50 10.54
N GLU A 149 4.98 14.32 9.65
CA GLU A 149 6.31 14.93 9.82
C GLU A 149 6.42 15.70 11.16
N ASN A 150 5.39 16.47 11.52
CA ASN A 150 5.37 17.23 12.77
C ASN A 150 5.12 16.35 13.99
N LEU A 151 4.28 15.32 13.89
CA LEU A 151 4.08 14.34 14.95
C LEU A 151 5.39 13.62 15.29
N ALA A 152 6.15 13.19 14.28
CA ALA A 152 7.45 12.55 14.49
C ALA A 152 8.47 13.48 15.20
N VAL A 153 8.45 14.79 14.88
CA VAL A 153 9.27 15.79 15.58
C VAL A 153 8.85 15.92 17.04
N LEU A 154 7.54 16.01 17.33
CA LEU A 154 7.02 16.12 18.69
C LEU A 154 7.33 14.88 19.54
N GLU A 155 7.17 13.68 18.99
CA GLU A 155 7.48 12.44 19.69
C GLU A 155 8.97 12.32 20.05
N ARG A 156 9.86 12.73 19.14
CA ARG A 156 11.29 12.80 19.42
C ARG A 156 11.59 13.81 20.51
N ALA A 157 11.01 15.00 20.43
CA ALA A 157 11.20 16.05 21.42
C ALA A 157 10.70 15.63 22.82
N ALA A 158 9.58 14.92 22.90
CA ALA A 158 9.06 14.38 24.15
C ALA A 158 10.01 13.36 24.80
N ARG A 159 10.72 12.56 24.00
CA ARG A 159 11.70 11.58 24.50
C ARG A 159 13.04 12.21 24.89
N LEU A 160 13.50 13.20 24.13
CA LEU A 160 14.83 13.82 24.29
C LEU A 160 14.82 15.09 25.17
N GLY A 161 13.65 15.66 25.45
CA GLY A 161 13.48 16.91 26.19
C GLY A 161 13.85 18.17 25.39
N LYS A 162 14.08 18.05 24.07
CA LYS A 162 14.49 19.15 23.17
C LYS A 162 14.17 18.81 21.71
N PHE A 163 13.97 19.82 20.88
CA PHE A 163 13.65 19.70 19.44
C PHE A 163 14.86 19.45 18.52
N THR A 164 16.03 19.09 19.09
CA THR A 164 17.29 18.90 18.34
C THR A 164 17.25 17.70 17.42
#